data_AF-A0A6G3XJ70-F1
#
_entry.id   AF-A0A6G3XJ70-F1
#
_cell.length_a   1.000
_cell.length_b   1.000
_cell.length_c   1.000
_cell.angle_alpha   90.00
_cell.angle_beta   90.00
_cell.angle_gamma   90.00
#
_symmetry.space_group_name_H-M   'P 1'
#
loop_
_entity.id
_entity.type
_entity.pdbx_description
1 polymer ?
#
loop_
_entity_poly.entity_id
_entity_poly.type
_entity_poly.pdbx_seq_one_letter_code
_entity_poly.pdbx_strand_id
1 'polypeptide(L)' 'FPNYNASAVIHEATFEKYPVIAELLDPLARKLTTEVAQTLNAKVDVEGEDPHEVAKDWLVAEGFIEEG' A
#
# COMPACT_ATOMS: atom_id res chain seq x y z
N PHE A 1 -1.67 -16.24 -18.49
CA PHE A 1 -0.92 -14.97 -18.63
C PHE A 1 0.09 -14.90 -17.48
N PRO A 2 1.27 -14.27 -17.61
CA PRO A 2 2.23 -14.17 -16.51
C PRO A 2 1.66 -13.42 -15.29
N ASN A 3 2.19 -13.74 -14.10
CA ASN A 3 1.79 -13.11 -12.85
C ASN A 3 2.49 -11.75 -12.69
N TYR A 4 1.71 -10.70 -12.40
CA TYR A 4 2.20 -9.35 -12.10
C TYR A 4 1.68 -8.92 -10.73
N ASN A 5 2.41 -9.26 -9.69
CA ASN A 5 2.08 -8.87 -8.32
C ASN A 5 2.80 -7.58 -7.96
N ALA A 6 2.11 -6.68 -7.25
CA ALA A 6 2.74 -5.49 -6.69
C ALA A 6 3.70 -5.88 -5.56
N SER A 7 4.86 -5.23 -5.52
CA SER A 7 5.84 -5.38 -4.45
C SER A 7 6.59 -4.07 -4.29
N ALA A 8 6.95 -3.73 -3.05
CA ALA A 8 7.92 -2.68 -2.80
C ALA A 8 9.30 -3.12 -3.30
N VAL A 9 10.04 -2.18 -3.91
CA VAL A 9 11.44 -2.36 -4.31
C VAL A 9 12.22 -1.21 -3.71
N ILE A 10 13.26 -1.54 -2.93
CA ILE A 10 14.01 -0.58 -2.12
C ILE A 10 15.49 -0.70 -2.47
N HIS A 11 16.18 0.44 -2.53
CA HIS A 11 17.63 0.48 -2.70
C HIS A 11 18.34 -0.21 -1.53
N GLU A 12 19.29 -1.10 -1.83
CA GLU A 12 19.95 -1.97 -0.85
C GLU A 12 20.52 -1.21 0.34
N ALA A 13 21.35 -0.18 0.10
CA ALA A 13 21.97 0.59 1.20
C ALA A 13 20.94 1.28 2.11
N THR A 14 19.75 1.61 1.59
CA THR A 14 18.66 2.17 2.42
C THR A 14 18.01 1.08 3.25
N PHE A 15 17.79 -0.09 2.66
CA PHE A 15 17.20 -1.23 3.35
C PHE A 15 18.11 -1.76 4.47
N GLU A 16 19.43 -1.86 4.23
CA GLU A 16 20.40 -2.23 5.26
C GLU A 16 20.40 -1.26 6.45
N LYS A 17 20.21 0.03 6.18
CA LYS A 17 20.10 1.06 7.22
C LYS A 17 18.78 0.98 8.00
N TYR A 18 17.70 0.55 7.36
CA TYR A 18 16.36 0.51 7.94
C TYR A 18 15.64 -0.82 7.62
N PRO A 19 16.11 -1.95 8.15
CA PRO A 19 15.52 -3.27 7.86
C PRO A 19 14.07 -3.41 8.33
N VAL A 20 13.67 -2.59 9.33
CA VAL A 20 12.29 -2.49 9.84
C VAL A 20 11.26 -2.17 8.73
N ILE A 21 11.69 -1.58 7.60
CA ILE A 21 10.79 -1.32 6.47
C ILE A 21 10.14 -2.62 5.97
N ALA A 22 10.86 -3.74 5.97
CA ALA A 22 10.26 -5.03 5.58
C ALA A 22 9.13 -5.43 6.55
N GLU A 23 9.35 -5.31 7.86
CA GLU A 23 8.37 -5.65 8.88
C GLU A 23 7.11 -4.77 8.80
N LEU A 24 7.28 -3.50 8.42
CA LEU A 24 6.18 -2.55 8.23
C LEU A 24 5.38 -2.84 6.95
N LEU A 25 6.05 -3.18 5.84
CA LEU A 25 5.41 -3.36 4.53
C LEU A 25 4.82 -4.76 4.32
N ASP A 26 5.36 -5.79 4.97
CA ASP A 26 4.90 -7.18 4.83
C ASP A 26 3.40 -7.39 5.16
N PRO A 27 2.84 -6.88 6.28
CA PRO A 27 1.41 -7.01 6.54
C PRO A 27 0.55 -6.20 5.56
N LEU A 28 1.05 -5.05 5.09
CA LEU A 28 0.38 -4.21 4.10
C LEU A 28 0.27 -4.93 2.74
N ALA A 29 1.35 -5.55 2.29
CA ALA A 29 1.38 -6.33 1.04
C ALA A 29 0.43 -7.53 1.08
N ARG A 30 0.25 -8.18 2.24
CA ARG A 30 -0.73 -9.28 2.40
C ARG A 30 -2.18 -8.80 2.33
N LYS A 31 -2.47 -7.58 2.80
CA LYS A 31 -3.82 -7.00 2.81
C LYS A 31 -4.23 -6.43 1.45
N LEU A 32 -3.27 -5.94 0.66
CA LEU A 32 -3.50 -5.37 -0.66
C LEU A 32 -3.74 -6.47 -1.72
N THR A 33 -4.88 -7.13 -1.62
CA THR A 33 -5.37 -8.11 -2.60
C THR A 33 -5.80 -7.42 -3.91
N THR A 34 -6.00 -8.21 -4.97
CA THR A 34 -6.50 -7.71 -6.26
C THR A 34 -7.81 -6.96 -6.10
N GLU A 35 -8.75 -7.51 -5.33
CA GLU A 35 -10.07 -6.93 -5.09
C GLU A 35 -9.95 -5.60 -4.34
N VAL A 36 -9.12 -5.55 -3.30
CA VAL A 36 -8.85 -4.31 -2.55
C VAL A 36 -8.23 -3.26 -3.47
N ALA A 37 -7.19 -3.62 -4.24
CA ALA A 37 -6.54 -2.70 -5.16
C ALA A 37 -7.51 -2.16 -6.23
N GLN A 38 -8.43 -3.00 -6.74
CA GLN A 38 -9.46 -2.57 -7.67
C GLN A 38 -10.44 -1.58 -7.03
N THR A 39 -10.86 -1.80 -5.79
CA THR A 39 -11.72 -0.87 -5.05
C THR A 39 -11.02 0.46 -4.82
N LEU A 40 -9.75 0.45 -4.38
CA LEU A 40 -8.99 1.68 -4.15
C LEU A 40 -8.75 2.45 -5.46
N ASN A 41 -8.42 1.76 -6.55
CA ASN A 41 -8.24 2.39 -7.85
C ASN A 41 -9.56 2.98 -8.38
N ALA A 42 -10.70 2.32 -8.18
CA ALA A 42 -12.00 2.83 -8.63
C ALA A 42 -12.37 4.17 -7.98
N LYS A 43 -12.06 4.34 -6.68
CA LYS A 43 -12.25 5.63 -5.98
C LYS A 43 -11.49 6.78 -6.66
N VAL A 44 -10.26 6.50 -7.10
CA VAL A 44 -9.44 7.51 -7.78
C VAL A 44 -9.90 7.71 -9.23
N ASP A 45 -9.94 6.64 -10.02
CA ASP A 45 -10.11 6.70 -11.47
C ASP A 45 -11.56 6.98 -11.91
N VAL A 46 -12.55 6.59 -11.09
CA VAL A 46 -13.98 6.71 -11.41
C VAL A 46 -14.65 7.78 -10.56
N GLU A 47 -14.43 7.77 -9.25
CA GLU A 47 -15.08 8.70 -8.32
C GLU A 47 -14.32 10.05 -8.22
N GLY A 48 -13.07 10.10 -8.67
CA GLY A 48 -12.25 11.31 -8.71
C GLY A 48 -11.71 11.73 -7.34
N GLU A 49 -11.64 10.81 -6.38
CA GLU A 49 -11.05 11.06 -5.05
C GLU A 49 -9.53 11.29 -5.17
N ASP A 50 -8.97 12.09 -4.26
CA ASP A 50 -7.53 12.32 -4.22
C ASP A 50 -6.80 11.03 -3.78
N PRO A 51 -5.79 10.56 -4.53
CA PRO A 51 -5.11 9.31 -4.23
C PRO A 51 -4.36 9.32 -2.88
N HIS A 52 -3.92 10.48 -2.39
CA HIS A 52 -3.31 10.60 -1.08
C HIS A 52 -4.33 10.32 0.03
N GLU A 53 -5.52 10.92 -0.05
CA GLU A 53 -6.58 10.71 0.92
C GLU A 53 -7.11 9.26 0.87
N VAL A 54 -7.32 8.70 -0.33
CA VAL A 54 -7.72 7.28 -0.48
C VAL A 54 -6.72 6.33 0.19
N ALA A 55 -5.42 6.55 -0.03
CA ALA A 55 -4.38 5.73 0.58
C ALA A 55 -4.34 5.91 2.10
N LYS A 56 -4.42 7.15 2.59
CA LYS A 56 -4.41 7.47 4.02
C LYS A 56 -5.61 6.85 4.73
N ASP A 57 -6.81 7.05 4.22
CA ASP A 57 -8.04 6.51 4.81
C ASP A 57 -8.00 4.99 4.88
N TRP A 58 -7.50 4.32 3.84
CA TRP A 58 -7.32 2.87 3.86
C TRP A 58 -6.30 2.42 4.91
N LEU A 59 -5.16 3.11 5.01
CA LEU A 59 -4.12 2.81 6.01
C LEU A 59 -4.63 3.01 7.44
N VAL A 60 -5.43 4.05 7.70
CA VAL A 60 -6.08 4.30 8.99
C VAL A 60 -7.11 3.20 9.28
N ALA A 61 -7.98 2.89 8.32
CA ALA A 61 -9.03 1.87 8.48
C ALA A 61 -8.47 0.47 8.77
N GLU A 62 -7.34 0.11 8.16
CA GLU A 62 -6.64 -1.15 8.43
C GLU A 62 -5.76 -1.10 9.69
N GLY A 63 -5.62 0.06 10.34
CA GLY A 63 -4.86 0.24 11.58
C GLY A 63 -3.34 0.28 11.37
N PHE A 64 -2.88 0.63 10.17
CA PHE A 64 -1.44 0.77 9.87
C PHE A 64 -0.87 2.11 10.30
N ILE A 65 -1.69 3.17 10.34
CA ILE A 65 -1.33 4.51 10.79
C ILE A 65 -2.48 5.11 11.62
N GLU A 66 -2.19 6.17 12.37
CA GLU A 66 -3.20 6.96 13.10
C GLU A 66 -3.54 8.23 12.32
N GLU A 67 -4.71 8.82 12.59
CA GLU A 67 -5.00 10.19 12.17
C GLU A 67 -4.06 11.15 12.91
N GLY A 68 -3.32 11.96 12.15
CA GLY A 68 -2.44 13.01 12.66
C GLY A 68 -3.11 14.38 12.75
#